data_AF-A0AAF0MPV7-F1
#
_entry.id   AF-A0AAF0MPV7-F1
#
_cell.length_a   1.000
_cell.length_b   1.000
_cell.length_c   1.000
_cell.angle_alpha   90.00
_cell.angle_beta   90.00
_cell.angle_gamma   90.00
#
_symmetry.space_group_name_H-M   'P 1'
#
loop_
_entity.id
_entity.type
_entity.pdbx_description
1 polymer ?
#
loop_
_entity_poly.entity_id
_entity_poly.type
_entity_poly.pdbx_seq_one_letter_code
_entity_poly.pdbx_strand_id
1 'polypeptide(L)' 'MTDLKPCPFCGSTEIHTYEPTIYEIGNDASVNCENPICGAEVRGKGLKEAIAKWNRRVKE' A
#
# COMPACT_ATOMS: atom_id res chain seq x y z
N MET A 1 1.18 10.36 -10.73
CA MET A 1 1.18 9.33 -9.67
C MET A 1 0.29 8.18 -10.09
N THR A 2 0.57 6.95 -9.68
CA THR A 2 -0.36 5.81 -9.86
C THR A 2 -1.47 5.93 -8.82
N ASP A 3 -2.73 5.96 -9.25
CA ASP A 3 -3.89 6.01 -8.35
C ASP A 3 -3.97 4.77 -7.46
N LEU A 4 -4.15 4.98 -6.15
CA LEU A 4 -4.39 3.93 -5.17
C LEU A 4 -5.88 3.59 -5.15
N LYS A 5 -6.20 2.32 -5.38
CA LYS A 5 -7.59 1.85 -5.23
C LYS A 5 -7.99 1.81 -3.75
N PRO A 6 -9.29 1.99 -3.42
CA PRO A 6 -9.80 1.82 -2.06
C PRO A 6 -9.46 0.46 -1.47
N CYS A 7 -9.53 0.35 -0.14
CA CYS A 7 -9.26 -0.89 0.55
C CYS A 7 -10.26 -1.99 0.15
N PRO A 8 -9.81 -3.13 -0.39
CA PRO A 8 -10.70 -4.21 -0.83
C PRO A 8 -11.42 -4.92 0.32
N PHE A 9 -11.00 -4.69 1.57
CA PHE A 9 -11.54 -5.37 2.74
C PHE A 9 -12.58 -4.55 3.50
N CYS A 10 -12.40 -3.23 3.59
CA CYS A 10 -13.29 -2.35 4.34
C CYS A 10 -13.88 -1.19 3.52
N GLY A 11 -13.47 -1.05 2.25
CA GLY A 11 -13.92 0.04 1.37
C GLY A 11 -13.33 1.42 1.70
N SER A 12 -12.51 1.56 2.75
CA SER A 12 -11.90 2.85 3.09
C SER A 12 -10.99 3.37 1.98
N THR A 13 -11.08 4.68 1.73
CA THR A 13 -10.19 5.42 0.82
C THR A 13 -8.95 5.97 1.53
N GLU A 14 -8.84 5.78 2.85
CA GLU A 14 -7.71 6.21 3.67
C GLU A 14 -6.57 5.19 3.53
N ILE A 15 -5.81 5.36 2.45
CA ILE A 15 -4.66 4.51 2.11
C ILE A 15 -3.38 5.32 2.24
N HIS A 16 -2.46 4.81 3.04
CA HIS A 16 -1.14 5.39 3.26
C HIS A 16 -0.06 4.59 2.53
N THR A 17 1.00 5.28 2.12
CA THR A 17 2.18 4.65 1.54
C THR A 17 3.41 5.08 2.31
N TYR A 18 4.25 4.11 2.67
CA TYR A 18 5.53 4.35 3.30
C TYR A 18 6.65 3.87 2.37
N GLU A 19 7.61 4.74 2.08
CA GLU A 19 8.83 4.41 1.36
C GLU A 19 10.02 4.84 2.23
N PRO A 20 10.81 3.88 2.76
CA PRO A 20 11.98 4.21 3.55
C PRO A 20 13.02 4.93 2.69
N THR A 21 13.78 5.83 3.32
CA THR A 21 14.81 6.56 2.58
C THR A 21 15.95 5.62 2.17
N ILE A 22 16.70 5.96 1.11
CA ILE A 22 17.78 5.11 0.54
C ILE A 22 18.86 4.64 1.54
N TYR A 23 18.92 5.24 2.73
CA TYR A 23 19.85 4.91 3.81
C TYR A 23 19.32 3.86 4.79
N GLU A 24 18.03 3.55 4.71
CA GLU A 24 17.39 2.50 5.50
C GLU A 24 17.49 1.19 4.70
N ILE A 25 18.04 0.17 5.36
CA ILE A 25 18.41 -1.10 4.72
C ILE A 25 17.15 -1.79 4.20
N GLY A 26 17.03 -1.89 2.88
CA GLY A 26 15.93 -2.55 2.19
C GLY A 26 15.14 -1.53 1.38
N ASN A 27 15.15 -1.71 0.05
CA ASN A 27 14.33 -0.92 -0.88
C ASN A 27 12.85 -1.34 -0.76
N ASP A 28 12.33 -1.47 0.45
CA ASP A 28 11.03 -2.05 0.77
C ASP A 28 10.03 -0.94 1.08
N ALA A 29 9.08 -0.71 0.18
CA ALA A 29 7.96 0.19 0.43
C ALA A 29 6.73 -0.61 0.88
N SER A 30 5.84 0.04 1.60
CA SER A 30 4.54 -0.52 1.98
C SER A 30 3.38 0.38 1.58
N VAL A 31 2.22 -0.26 1.42
CA VAL A 31 0.92 0.40 1.29
C VAL A 31 0.00 -0.21 2.32
N ASN A 32 -0.64 0.61 3.15
CA ASN A 32 -1.53 0.18 4.22
C ASN A 32 -2.85 0.97 4.24
N CYS A 33 -3.92 0.32 4.69
CA CYS A 33 -5.17 0.99 5.04
C CYS A 33 -5.05 1.58 6.45
N GLU A 34 -5.37 2.86 6.61
CA GLU A 34 -5.33 3.56 7.90
C GLU A 34 -6.60 3.38 8.73
N ASN A 35 -7.61 2.68 8.20
CA ASN A 35 -8.77 2.31 9.00
C ASN A 35 -8.29 1.40 10.15
N PRO A 36 -8.45 1.83 11.42
CA PRO A 36 -7.89 1.17 12.60
C PRO A 36 -8.46 -0.24 12.83
N ILE A 37 -9.60 -0.55 12.22
CA ILE A 37 -10.25 -1.87 12.31
C ILE A 37 -9.73 -2.81 11.20
N CYS A 38 -9.32 -2.26 10.05
CA CYS A 38 -8.91 -3.06 8.90
C CYS A 38 -7.43 -3.47 8.96
N GLY A 39 -6.53 -2.49 9.14
CA GLY A 39 -5.09 -2.72 9.24
C GLY A 39 -4.45 -3.46 8.06
N ALA A 40 -5.11 -3.54 6.89
CA ALA A 40 -4.60 -4.27 5.74
C ALA A 40 -3.29 -3.62 5.22
N GLU A 41 -2.24 -4.42 5.02
CA GLU A 41 -0.92 -3.97 4.54
C GLU A 41 -0.41 -4.85 3.38
N VAL A 42 0.40 -4.26 2.50
CA VAL A 42 1.27 -4.98 1.54
C VAL A 42 2.65 -4.34 1.53
N ARG A 43 3.68 -5.16 1.28
CA ARG A 43 5.05 -4.70 1.01
C ARG A 43 5.50 -5.06 -0.41
N GLY A 44 6.33 -4.21 -1.00
CA GLY A 44 6.95 -4.40 -2.31
C GLY A 44 8.34 -3.78 -2.38
N LYS A 45 9.14 -4.16 -3.38
CA LYS A 45 10.44 -3.53 -3.58
C LYS A 45 10.24 -2.17 -4.27
N GLY A 46 10.17 -1.12 -3.47
CA GLY A 46 9.85 0.24 -3.86
C GLY A 46 8.35 0.51 -4.04
N LEU A 47 7.99 1.78 -4.03
CA LEU A 47 6.59 2.23 -4.00
C LEU A 47 5.76 1.69 -5.18
N LYS A 48 6.37 1.62 -6.38
CA LYS A 48 5.69 1.13 -7.59
C LYS A 48 5.20 -0.32 -7.45
N GLU A 49 6.01 -1.19 -6.87
CA GLU A 49 5.63 -2.59 -6.68
C GLU A 49 4.58 -2.73 -5.57
N ALA A 50 4.73 -1.98 -4.49
CA ALA A 50 3.79 -1.98 -3.37
C ALA A 50 2.39 -1.53 -3.82
N ILE A 51 2.28 -0.45 -4.61
CA ILE A 51 1.03 0.01 -5.21
C ILE A 51 0.43 -1.03 -6.16
N ALA A 52 1.25 -1.65 -7.02
CA ALA A 52 0.76 -2.66 -7.96
C ALA A 52 0.19 -3.88 -7.22
N LYS A 53 0.85 -4.33 -6.15
CA LYS A 53 0.37 -5.41 -5.28
C LYS A 53 -0.92 -5.02 -4.54
N TRP A 54 -1.01 -3.78 -4.05
CA TRP A 54 -2.24 -3.26 -3.43
C TRP A 54 -3.42 -3.30 -4.40
N ASN A 55 -3.26 -2.69 -5.58
CA ASN A 55 -4.32 -2.58 -6.57
C ASN A 55 -4.78 -3.92 -7.15
N ARG A 56 -3.93 -4.97 -7.14
CA ARG A 56 -4.32 -6.33 -7.53
C ARG A 56 -5.31 -7.01 -6.57
N ARG A 57 -5.41 -6.52 -5.32
CA ARG A 57 -6.33 -7.10 -4.32
C ARG A 57 -7.78 -6.63 -4.52
N VAL A 58 -7.98 -5.53 -5.25
CA VAL A 58 -9.31 -5.00 -5.56
C VAL A 58 -9.80 -5.67 -6.84
N LYS A 59 -10.78 -6.58 -6.69
CA LYS A 59 -11.55 -7.09 -7.83
C LYS A 59 -12.38 -5.94 -8.39
N GLU A 60 -12.40 -5.81 -9.72
CA GLU A 60 -13.20 -4.82 -10.45
C GLU A 60 -14.70 -5.03 -10.21
#